data_AF-A0A538MIA3-F1
#
_entry.id   AF-A0A538MIA3-F1
#
_cell.length_a   1.000
_cell.length_b   1.000
_cell.length_c   1.000
_cell.angle_alpha   90.00
_cell.angle_beta   90.00
_cell.angle_gamma   90.00
#
_symmetry.space_group_name_H-M   'P 1'
#
loop_
_entity.id
_entity.type
_entity.pdbx_description
1 polymer ?
#
loop_
_entity_poly.entity_id
_entity_poly.type
_entity_poly.pdbx_seq_one_letter_code
_entity_poly.pdbx_strand_id
1 'polypeptide(L)'
;MKRLILAAAFAALLVPAAALAKEPSTASISGPGLDKTLRAPENDNFTSTMLGHLTDATGFFPAAVGQSPDPMLPGRPAGSLGPRFTIVWTVPIPGHTHQVRQDLYPYAQGGALTYMKPGQAIYESRTAGGWYRAYGLKRTLVGLGLPSQPEQDAKGSSLALFAGIGIPGALALTGAFFLVRRSRLRREAP
;
A
#
# COMPACT_ATOMS: atom_id res chain seq x y z
N MET A 1 68.43 15.26 -11.44
CA MET A 1 68.14 13.96 -12.10
C MET A 1 67.44 13.04 -11.12
N LYS A 2 66.25 12.51 -11.48
CA LYS A 2 65.48 11.39 -10.84
C LYS A 2 64.98 11.68 -9.41
N ARG A 3 63.73 12.10 -9.10
CA ARG A 3 62.39 11.50 -9.33
C ARG A 3 62.37 9.98 -9.13
N LEU A 4 61.42 9.48 -8.31
CA LEU A 4 61.15 8.10 -7.82
C LEU A 4 61.56 7.98 -6.34
N ILE A 5 60.66 7.77 -5.37
CA ILE A 5 59.89 6.54 -5.08
C ILE A 5 58.55 6.96 -4.43
N LEU A 6 57.42 6.85 -5.15
CA LEU A 6 56.38 5.80 -5.05
C LEU A 6 55.70 5.64 -3.67
N ALA A 7 54.51 6.25 -3.60
CA ALA A 7 53.26 5.83 -2.97
C ALA A 7 53.19 4.45 -2.31
N ALA A 8 52.72 4.42 -1.05
CA ALA A 8 52.22 3.23 -0.40
C ALA A 8 50.95 3.56 0.41
N ALA A 9 49.98 2.63 0.35
CA ALA A 9 48.71 2.56 1.09
C ALA A 9 47.53 3.41 0.58
N PHE A 10 47.01 3.03 -0.59
CA PHE A 10 45.60 3.22 -0.95
C PHE A 10 45.02 1.88 -1.42
N ALA A 11 44.63 1.02 -0.48
CA ALA A 11 44.00 -0.27 -0.79
C ALA A 11 43.14 -0.77 0.38
N ALA A 12 42.10 -0.02 0.74
CA ALA A 12 41.06 -0.50 1.66
C ALA A 12 39.72 0.18 1.41
N LEU A 13 39.25 0.21 0.16
CA LEU A 13 37.85 0.53 -0.13
C LEU A 13 37.38 -0.28 -1.33
N LEU A 14 36.10 -0.65 -1.24
CA LEU A 14 35.27 -1.36 -2.21
C LEU A 14 35.21 -2.88 -2.01
N VAL A 15 34.47 -3.31 -0.98
CA VAL A 15 33.69 -4.55 -1.11
C VAL A 15 32.36 -4.14 -1.74
N PRO A 16 32.08 -4.41 -3.03
CA PRO A 16 30.72 -4.35 -3.54
C PRO A 16 30.03 -5.65 -3.10
N ALA A 17 29.40 -5.65 -1.92
CA ALA A 17 28.56 -6.75 -1.45
C ALA A 17 27.16 -6.75 -2.12
N ALA A 18 27.07 -6.37 -3.40
CA ALA A 18 25.80 -6.12 -4.09
C ALA A 18 25.56 -7.06 -5.31
N ALA A 19 26.06 -8.29 -5.26
CA ALA A 19 25.85 -9.30 -6.31
C ALA A 19 24.98 -10.50 -5.87
N LEU A 20 24.38 -10.45 -4.68
CA LEU A 20 23.63 -11.60 -4.11
C LEU A 20 22.12 -11.56 -4.38
N ALA A 21 21.55 -10.43 -4.82
CA ALA A 21 20.11 -10.31 -4.95
C ALA A 21 19.63 -10.76 -6.33
N LYS A 22 19.08 -11.97 -6.43
CA LYS A 22 18.29 -12.40 -7.59
C LYS A 22 16.91 -11.73 -7.58
N GLU A 23 16.40 -11.40 -8.75
CA GLU A 23 15.06 -10.85 -8.90
C GLU A 23 13.99 -11.89 -8.53
N PRO A 24 12.86 -11.49 -7.93
CA PRO A 24 11.72 -12.39 -7.71
C PRO A 24 11.21 -12.97 -9.03
N SER A 25 10.93 -14.27 -9.07
CA SER A 25 10.29 -14.91 -10.23
C SER A 25 8.77 -14.75 -10.21
N THR A 26 8.17 -14.59 -9.04
CA THR A 26 6.73 -14.35 -8.88
C THR A 26 6.43 -13.43 -7.69
N ALA A 27 5.26 -12.79 -7.76
CA ALA A 27 4.66 -12.06 -6.65
C ALA A 27 3.17 -12.36 -6.57
N SER A 28 2.70 -12.85 -5.42
CA SER A 28 1.27 -13.06 -5.16
C SER A 28 0.78 -12.04 -4.15
N ILE A 29 -0.11 -11.15 -4.59
CA ILE A 29 -0.75 -10.11 -3.80
C ILE A 29 -2.15 -10.59 -3.38
N SER A 30 -2.48 -10.42 -2.10
CA SER A 30 -3.80 -10.70 -1.55
C SER A 30 -4.22 -9.61 -0.57
N GLY A 31 -5.50 -9.22 -0.62
CA GLY A 31 -6.12 -8.30 0.31
C GLY A 31 -7.51 -7.86 -0.15
N PRO A 32 -8.15 -6.91 0.54
CA PRO A 32 -9.51 -6.47 0.22
C PRO A 32 -9.62 -5.95 -1.22
N GLY A 33 -10.46 -6.59 -2.04
CA GLY A 33 -10.67 -6.20 -3.44
C GLY A 33 -9.50 -6.48 -4.39
N LEU A 34 -8.47 -7.23 -3.97
CA LEU A 34 -7.35 -7.60 -4.84
C LEU A 34 -6.78 -8.99 -4.48
N ASP A 35 -6.86 -9.90 -5.45
CA ASP A 35 -6.11 -11.15 -5.49
C ASP A 35 -5.44 -11.26 -6.86
N LYS A 36 -4.11 -11.20 -6.90
CA LYS A 36 -3.36 -11.17 -8.16
C LYS A 36 -2.01 -11.84 -7.99
N THR A 37 -1.66 -12.71 -8.93
CA THR A 37 -0.29 -13.24 -9.06
C THR A 37 0.36 -12.70 -10.33
N LEU A 38 1.56 -12.15 -10.18
CA LEU A 38 2.45 -11.74 -11.27
C LEU A 38 3.61 -12.73 -11.39
N ARG A 39 4.07 -12.93 -12.62
CA ARG A 39 5.22 -13.81 -12.94
C ARG A 39 6.19 -13.05 -13.83
N ALA A 40 7.48 -13.28 -13.61
CA ALA A 40 8.51 -12.84 -14.53
C ALA A 40 8.34 -13.57 -15.87
N PRO A 41 8.41 -12.87 -17.02
CA PRO A 41 8.54 -13.51 -18.32
C PRO A 41 9.93 -14.16 -18.46
N GLU A 42 10.06 -15.18 -19.30
CA GLU A 42 11.33 -15.91 -19.47
C GLU A 42 12.40 -15.12 -20.23
N ASN A 43 11.99 -14.14 -21.05
CA ASN A 43 12.83 -13.50 -22.06
C ASN A 43 12.69 -11.97 -22.10
N ASP A 44 12.07 -11.37 -21.09
CA ASP A 44 11.95 -9.91 -20.97
C ASP A 44 12.94 -9.35 -19.97
N ASN A 45 13.36 -8.09 -20.18
CA ASN A 45 14.11 -7.35 -19.18
C ASN A 45 13.23 -7.13 -17.95
N PHE A 46 13.53 -7.78 -16.83
CA PHE A 46 12.73 -7.74 -15.58
C PHE A 46 12.30 -6.33 -15.18
N THR A 47 13.20 -5.35 -15.26
CA THR A 47 12.93 -3.94 -14.90
C THR A 47 11.86 -3.27 -15.75
N SER A 48 11.60 -3.78 -16.96
CA SER A 48 10.52 -3.32 -17.85
C SER A 48 9.19 -4.03 -17.65
N THR A 49 9.18 -5.07 -16.80
CA THR A 49 7.98 -5.86 -16.51
C THR A 49 7.17 -5.24 -15.37
N MET A 50 5.88 -5.58 -15.32
CA MET A 50 5.03 -5.18 -14.19
C MET A 50 5.54 -5.74 -12.84
N LEU A 51 6.18 -6.91 -12.86
CA LEU A 51 6.79 -7.49 -11.65
C LEU A 51 8.02 -6.69 -11.21
N GLY A 52 8.87 -6.25 -12.14
CA GLY A 52 10.00 -5.37 -11.85
C GLY A 52 9.56 -4.03 -11.27
N HIS A 53 8.60 -3.37 -11.93
CA HIS A 53 8.04 -2.11 -11.42
C HIS A 53 7.41 -2.25 -10.02
N LEU A 54 6.76 -3.39 -9.74
CA LEU A 54 6.22 -3.66 -8.41
C LEU A 54 7.34 -3.91 -7.37
N THR A 55 8.39 -4.62 -7.76
CA THR A 55 9.57 -4.89 -6.92
C THR A 55 10.24 -3.58 -6.50
N ASP A 56 10.42 -2.65 -7.44
CA ASP A 56 10.98 -1.34 -7.17
C ASP A 56 10.05 -0.47 -6.32
N ALA A 57 8.76 -0.37 -6.71
CA ALA A 57 7.79 0.49 -6.03
C ALA A 57 7.55 0.09 -4.56
N THR A 58 7.69 -1.20 -4.23
CA THR A 58 7.53 -1.71 -2.87
C THR A 58 8.77 -1.55 -2.00
N GLY A 59 9.92 -1.16 -2.57
CA GLY A 59 11.19 -1.13 -1.86
C GLY A 59 11.68 -2.53 -1.48
N PHE A 60 11.43 -3.53 -2.33
CA PHE A 60 11.77 -4.92 -2.04
C PHE A 60 13.27 -5.08 -1.74
N PHE A 61 14.15 -4.60 -2.63
CA PHE A 61 15.60 -4.78 -2.46
C PHE A 61 16.19 -4.15 -1.20
N PRO A 62 15.96 -2.85 -0.88
CA PRO A 62 16.45 -2.30 0.38
C PRO A 62 15.90 -3.03 1.61
N ALA A 63 14.63 -3.43 1.58
CA ALA A 63 14.04 -4.18 2.68
C ALA A 63 14.56 -5.64 2.75
N ALA A 64 14.94 -6.24 1.63
CA ALA A 64 15.38 -7.62 1.55
C ALA A 64 16.86 -7.79 1.90
N VAL A 65 17.74 -6.94 1.36
CA VAL A 65 19.20 -7.11 1.50
C VAL A 65 19.91 -5.91 2.11
N GLY A 66 19.19 -4.84 2.43
CA GLY A 66 19.79 -3.58 2.86
C GLY A 66 20.42 -2.81 1.69
N GLN A 67 20.52 -1.49 1.84
CA GLN A 67 21.18 -0.61 0.88
C GLN A 67 21.91 0.53 1.63
N SER A 68 22.89 1.15 0.98
CA SER A 68 23.60 2.33 1.50
C SER A 68 23.56 3.46 0.46
N PRO A 69 23.03 4.65 0.79
CA PRO A 69 22.41 5.00 2.07
C PRO A 69 21.13 4.19 2.32
N ASP A 70 20.79 3.98 3.60
CA ASP A 70 19.59 3.22 3.99
C ASP A 70 18.32 4.05 3.71
N PRO A 71 17.44 3.61 2.78
CA PRO A 71 16.21 4.32 2.49
C PRO A 71 15.06 3.91 3.43
N MET A 72 15.28 2.95 4.33
CA MET A 72 14.26 2.47 5.25
C MET A 72 13.95 3.54 6.31
N LEU A 73 12.70 3.60 6.72
CA LEU A 73 12.23 4.52 7.75
C LEU A 73 12.68 3.99 9.13
N PRO A 74 13.03 4.88 10.08
CA PRO A 74 13.53 4.50 11.40
C PRO A 74 12.48 3.78 12.26
N GLY A 75 11.21 3.77 11.83
CA GLY A 75 10.12 3.09 12.51
C GLY A 75 8.81 3.18 11.74
N ARG A 76 7.74 2.66 12.35
CA ARG A 76 6.39 2.74 11.79
C ARG A 76 5.94 4.20 11.71
N PRO A 77 5.57 4.71 10.52
CA PRO A 77 5.00 6.05 10.41
C PRO A 77 3.71 6.18 11.20
N ALA A 78 3.49 7.36 11.78
CA ALA A 78 2.25 7.68 12.49
C ALA A 78 1.06 7.79 11.54
N GLY A 79 -0.16 7.64 12.09
CA GLY A 79 -1.41 7.77 11.36
C GLY A 79 -2.05 6.44 10.97
N SER A 80 -3.20 6.52 10.29
CA SER A 80 -3.92 5.34 9.83
C SER A 80 -3.21 4.72 8.62
N LEU A 81 -2.96 3.41 8.67
CA LEU A 81 -2.38 2.66 7.56
C LEU A 81 -3.44 2.24 6.52
N GLY A 82 -4.73 2.30 6.88
CA GLY A 82 -5.80 1.73 6.08
C GLY A 82 -5.74 0.20 5.99
N PRO A 83 -6.47 -0.40 5.03
CA PRO A 83 -6.48 -1.84 4.82
C PRO A 83 -5.10 -2.39 4.49
N ARG A 84 -4.78 -3.56 5.08
CA ARG A 84 -3.54 -4.28 4.82
C ARG A 84 -3.71 -5.23 3.63
N PHE A 85 -2.75 -5.21 2.73
CA PHE A 85 -2.54 -6.22 1.71
C PHE A 85 -1.25 -6.98 2.01
N THR A 86 -1.14 -8.20 1.53
CA THR A 86 0.04 -9.04 1.68
C THR A 86 0.57 -9.39 0.31
N ILE A 87 1.87 -9.21 0.10
CA ILE A 87 2.58 -9.75 -1.05
C ILE A 87 3.52 -10.87 -0.58
N VAL A 88 3.51 -11.98 -1.31
CA VAL A 88 4.45 -13.08 -1.15
C VAL A 88 5.32 -13.14 -2.39
N TRP A 89 6.60 -12.88 -2.21
CA TRP A 89 7.64 -12.93 -3.23
C TRP A 89 8.22 -14.33 -3.30
N THR A 90 8.33 -14.90 -4.50
CA THR A 90 9.12 -16.11 -4.72
C THR A 90 10.46 -15.71 -5.31
N VAL A 91 11.54 -15.98 -4.57
CA VAL A 91 12.90 -15.60 -4.93
C VAL A 91 13.67 -16.85 -5.32
N PRO A 92 14.05 -17.02 -6.60
CA PRO A 92 14.78 -18.19 -7.05
C PRO A 92 16.24 -18.13 -6.62
N ILE A 93 16.77 -19.28 -6.23
CA ILE A 93 18.21 -19.52 -6.04
C ILE A 93 18.56 -20.91 -6.60
N PRO A 94 19.84 -21.25 -6.78
CA PRO A 94 20.20 -22.55 -7.36
C PRO A 94 19.56 -23.72 -6.61
N GLY A 95 18.71 -24.49 -7.31
CA GLY A 95 18.07 -25.69 -6.79
C GLY A 95 16.88 -25.49 -5.84
N HIS A 96 16.51 -24.27 -5.47
CA HIS A 96 15.39 -24.00 -4.56
C HIS A 96 14.86 -22.56 -4.64
N THR A 97 13.80 -22.26 -3.89
CA THR A 97 13.21 -20.91 -3.82
C THR A 97 13.00 -20.49 -2.37
N HIS A 98 13.10 -19.19 -2.12
CA HIS A 98 12.63 -18.59 -0.87
C HIS A 98 11.29 -17.91 -1.07
N GLN A 99 10.47 -17.92 -0.02
CA GLN A 99 9.29 -17.08 0.07
C GLN A 99 9.52 -15.96 1.07
N VAL A 100 9.33 -14.72 0.61
CA VAL A 100 9.47 -13.53 1.44
C VAL A 100 8.14 -12.80 1.47
N ARG A 101 7.64 -12.53 2.67
CA ARG A 101 6.39 -11.78 2.85
C ARG A 101 6.67 -10.31 3.09
N GLN A 102 5.85 -9.46 2.49
CA GLN A 102 5.83 -8.03 2.75
C GLN A 102 4.37 -7.57 2.84
N ASP A 103 4.11 -6.64 3.75
CA ASP A 103 2.79 -6.04 3.95
C ASP A 103 2.73 -4.72 3.17
N LEU A 104 1.62 -4.46 2.49
CA LEU A 104 1.38 -3.26 1.68
C LEU A 104 0.22 -2.46 2.27
N TYR A 105 0.38 -1.14 2.32
CA TYR A 105 -0.62 -0.20 2.81
C TYR A 105 -0.84 0.90 1.76
N PRO A 106 -1.55 0.60 0.66
CA PRO A 106 -1.70 1.52 -0.47
C PRO A 106 -2.54 2.76 -0.14
N TYR A 107 -3.38 2.68 0.89
CA TYR A 107 -4.27 3.76 1.33
C TYR A 107 -3.81 4.44 2.63
N ALA A 108 -2.57 4.23 3.06
CA ALA A 108 -2.06 4.87 4.27
C ALA A 108 -2.12 6.40 4.18
N GLN A 109 -2.47 7.01 5.30
CA GLN A 109 -2.47 8.47 5.45
C GLN A 109 -1.04 8.99 5.29
N GLY A 110 -0.85 10.00 4.45
CA GLY A 110 0.48 10.53 4.13
C GLY A 110 1.24 9.73 3.07
N GLY A 111 0.57 8.82 2.36
CA GLY A 111 1.11 8.10 1.21
C GLY A 111 1.31 6.61 1.47
N ALA A 112 1.44 5.82 0.40
CA ALA A 112 1.57 4.37 0.49
C ALA A 112 2.84 3.95 1.25
N LEU A 113 2.69 2.90 2.06
CA LEU A 113 3.76 2.33 2.87
C LEU A 113 3.87 0.83 2.61
N THR A 114 5.07 0.30 2.81
CA THR A 114 5.29 -1.15 2.90
C THR A 114 6.05 -1.49 4.17
N TYR A 115 5.87 -2.73 4.63
CA TYR A 115 6.62 -3.28 5.75
C TYR A 115 7.09 -4.68 5.42
N MET A 116 8.39 -4.91 5.49
CA MET A 116 8.95 -6.26 5.43
C MET A 116 9.40 -6.65 6.84
N LYS A 117 8.94 -7.81 7.32
CA LYS A 117 9.42 -8.33 8.61
C LYS A 117 10.93 -8.60 8.50
N PRO A 118 11.77 -8.12 9.45
CA PRO A 118 13.17 -8.46 9.49
C PRO A 118 13.35 -9.95 9.82
N GLY A 119 14.46 -10.53 9.36
CA GLY A 119 14.84 -11.88 9.74
C GLY A 119 14.12 -13.00 8.98
N GLN A 120 13.46 -12.74 7.85
CA GLN A 120 12.94 -13.79 6.97
C GLN A 120 14.09 -14.41 6.18
N ALA A 121 14.07 -15.73 5.94
CA ALA A 121 15.12 -16.37 5.15
C ALA A 121 15.07 -15.89 3.69
N ILE A 122 16.20 -15.45 3.15
CA ILE A 122 16.34 -15.03 1.77
C ILE A 122 17.79 -15.20 1.31
N TYR A 123 18.00 -15.80 0.14
CA TYR A 123 19.34 -16.17 -0.35
C TYR A 123 20.11 -16.97 0.71
N GLU A 124 21.36 -16.58 1.00
CA GLU A 124 22.19 -17.16 2.07
C GLU A 124 22.14 -16.34 3.38
N SER A 125 21.13 -15.48 3.53
CA SER A 125 21.04 -14.52 4.63
C SER A 125 19.60 -14.38 5.15
N ARG A 126 19.35 -13.30 5.90
CA ARG A 126 18.03 -12.92 6.38
C ARG A 126 17.68 -11.51 5.98
N THR A 127 16.39 -11.24 5.81
CA THR A 127 15.92 -9.91 5.39
C THR A 127 16.33 -8.83 6.40
N ALA A 128 16.82 -7.69 5.88
CA ALA A 128 17.05 -6.50 6.70
C ALA A 128 15.74 -6.02 7.34
N GLY A 129 14.65 -6.05 6.57
CA GLY A 129 13.31 -5.64 6.97
C GLY A 129 13.17 -4.14 7.19
N GLY A 130 11.99 -3.74 7.66
CA GLY A 130 11.70 -2.36 8.05
C GLY A 130 10.51 -1.77 7.30
N TRP A 131 10.26 -0.50 7.59
CA TRP A 131 9.22 0.30 6.95
C TRP A 131 9.80 1.08 5.78
N TYR A 132 9.08 1.13 4.67
CA TYR A 132 9.52 1.85 3.47
C TYR A 132 8.41 2.76 2.95
N ARG A 133 8.81 3.93 2.44
CA ARG A 133 7.90 4.89 1.81
C ARG A 133 7.76 4.57 0.32
N ALA A 134 6.65 3.97 -0.03
CA ALA A 134 6.43 3.34 -1.33
C ALA A 134 5.77 4.31 -2.33
N TYR A 135 6.56 5.29 -2.78
CA TYR A 135 6.09 6.25 -3.78
C TYR A 135 5.69 5.52 -5.06
N GLY A 136 4.49 5.83 -5.57
CA GLY A 136 3.97 5.21 -6.80
C GLY A 136 3.29 3.84 -6.61
N LEU A 137 3.47 3.16 -5.47
CA LEU A 137 2.89 1.83 -5.23
C LEU A 137 1.38 1.78 -5.48
N LYS A 138 0.63 2.76 -4.95
CA LYS A 138 -0.82 2.81 -5.17
C LYS A 138 -1.18 2.85 -6.67
N ARG A 139 -0.44 3.63 -7.47
CA ARG A 139 -0.66 3.71 -8.92
C ARG A 139 -0.38 2.37 -9.60
N THR A 140 0.72 1.71 -9.23
CA THR A 140 1.06 0.36 -9.74
C THR A 140 -0.05 -0.64 -9.42
N LEU A 141 -0.53 -0.68 -8.17
CA LEU A 141 -1.59 -1.60 -7.76
C LEU A 141 -2.93 -1.28 -8.42
N VAL A 142 -3.27 0.00 -8.64
CA VAL A 142 -4.47 0.38 -9.40
C VAL A 142 -4.39 -0.13 -10.84
N GLY A 143 -3.22 -0.06 -11.48
CA GLY A 143 -2.98 -0.65 -12.79
C GLY A 143 -3.13 -2.19 -12.81
N LEU A 144 -3.03 -2.83 -11.64
CA LEU A 144 -3.25 -4.27 -11.47
C LEU A 144 -4.69 -4.66 -11.11
N GLY A 145 -5.59 -3.66 -10.99
CA GLY A 145 -7.00 -3.86 -10.65
C GLY A 145 -7.40 -3.47 -9.23
N LEU A 146 -6.50 -2.89 -8.44
CA LEU A 146 -6.86 -2.36 -7.12
C LEU A 146 -7.85 -1.17 -7.28
N PRO A 147 -8.94 -1.12 -6.52
CA PRO A 147 -9.80 0.07 -6.48
C PRO A 147 -9.03 1.35 -6.13
N SER A 148 -9.35 2.47 -6.76
CA SER A 148 -8.64 3.74 -6.51
C SER A 148 -8.92 4.33 -5.12
N GLN A 149 -10.01 3.91 -4.49
CA GLN A 149 -10.40 4.22 -3.11
C GLN A 149 -10.55 2.91 -2.32
N PRO A 150 -10.29 2.90 -1.01
CA PRO A 150 -10.58 1.73 -0.21
C PRO A 150 -12.08 1.43 -0.28
N GLU A 151 -12.44 0.16 -0.44
CA GLU A 151 -13.82 -0.27 -0.23
C GLU A 151 -14.20 0.12 1.20
N GLN A 152 -15.25 0.94 1.34
CA GLN A 152 -15.82 1.17 2.65
C GLN A 152 -16.40 -0.16 3.09
N ASP A 153 -15.85 -0.76 4.15
CA ASP A 153 -16.46 -1.90 4.80
C ASP A 153 -17.95 -1.59 4.95
N ALA A 154 -18.80 -2.33 4.25
CA ALA A 154 -20.25 -2.31 4.44
C ALA A 154 -20.56 -3.01 5.79
N LYS A 155 -20.04 -2.46 6.89
CA LYS A 155 -20.36 -2.85 8.26
C LYS A 155 -21.01 -1.65 8.92
N GLY A 156 -22.33 -1.58 8.76
CA GLY A 156 -23.15 -0.61 9.50
C GLY A 156 -24.38 -0.10 8.77
N SER A 157 -25.07 -0.90 7.94
CA SER A 157 -26.48 -0.62 7.66
C SER A 157 -27.31 -0.89 8.92
N SER A 158 -27.20 -0.01 9.92
CA SER A 158 -28.23 0.16 10.96
C SER A 158 -29.38 1.03 10.44
N LEU A 159 -29.80 0.79 9.20
CA LEU A 159 -31.01 1.36 8.60
C LEU A 159 -32.23 0.44 8.77
N ALA A 160 -32.13 -0.59 9.60
CA ALA A 160 -33.22 -1.50 9.96
C ALA A 160 -33.77 -1.23 11.38
N LEU A 161 -33.91 0.04 11.79
CA LEU A 161 -34.51 0.38 13.10
C LEU A 161 -35.73 1.31 13.05
N PHE A 162 -36.28 1.60 11.87
CA PHE A 162 -37.58 2.26 11.77
C PHE A 162 -38.44 1.69 10.65
N ALA A 163 -39.17 0.60 10.93
CA ALA A 163 -40.47 0.29 10.31
C ALA A 163 -41.04 -0.99 10.97
N GLY A 164 -41.49 -0.89 12.22
CA GLY A 164 -41.98 -2.05 12.95
C GLY A 164 -42.78 -1.72 14.21
N ILE A 165 -43.53 -0.63 14.23
CA ILE A 165 -44.66 -0.47 15.16
C ILE A 165 -45.86 -0.11 14.29
N GLY A 166 -46.71 -1.11 14.08
CA GLY A 166 -48.00 -0.93 13.46
C GLY A 166 -48.91 -0.10 14.36
N ILE A 167 -49.55 0.91 13.77
CA ILE A 167 -50.80 1.46 14.25
C ILE A 167 -51.79 1.30 13.08
N PRO A 168 -52.79 0.42 13.17
CA PRO A 168 -53.85 0.35 12.18
C PRO A 168 -54.88 1.42 12.54
N GLY A 169 -55.15 2.36 11.63
CA GLY A 169 -56.17 3.38 11.90
C GLY A 169 -56.35 4.44 10.83
N ALA A 170 -57.27 4.16 9.90
CA ALA A 170 -58.19 5.12 9.26
C ALA A 170 -57.64 6.23 8.33
N LEU A 171 -57.84 6.00 7.03
CA LEU A 171 -58.62 6.85 6.09
C LEU A 171 -58.92 8.30 6.52
N ALA A 172 -58.44 9.28 5.73
CA ALA A 172 -59.17 10.44 5.16
C ALA A 172 -58.18 11.57 4.75
N LEU A 173 -57.94 11.77 3.45
CA LEU A 173 -58.49 12.86 2.63
C LEU A 173 -57.92 14.28 2.88
N THR A 174 -57.31 14.80 1.81
CA THR A 174 -57.33 16.19 1.30
C THR A 174 -56.69 17.34 2.11
N GLY A 175 -55.63 17.90 1.53
CA GLY A 175 -55.71 19.23 0.93
C GLY A 175 -55.24 20.46 1.74
N ALA A 176 -54.64 21.38 0.98
CA ALA A 176 -54.47 22.81 1.29
C ALA A 176 -53.31 23.23 2.21
N PHE A 177 -52.12 23.18 1.62
CA PHE A 177 -51.15 24.28 1.68
C PHE A 177 -51.86 25.58 1.22
N PHE A 178 -52.00 26.60 2.09
CA PHE A 178 -51.87 28.03 1.77
C PHE A 178 -52.47 28.92 2.88
N LEU A 179 -51.81 30.08 3.08
CA LEU A 179 -52.28 31.32 3.73
C LEU A 179 -52.10 31.46 5.25
N VAL A 180 -50.83 31.53 5.65
CA VAL A 180 -50.41 32.57 6.61
C VAL A 180 -50.41 33.90 5.87
N ARG A 181 -51.24 34.87 6.32
CA ARG A 181 -50.99 36.34 6.36
C ARG A 181 -52.30 37.15 6.32
N ARG A 182 -52.94 37.32 7.47
CA ARG A 182 -53.86 38.44 7.77
C ARG A 182 -54.00 38.47 9.30
N SER A 183 -53.64 39.48 10.05
CA SER A 183 -53.81 40.91 9.82
C SER A 183 -52.95 41.68 10.84
N ARG A 184 -51.96 42.45 10.36
CA ARG A 184 -51.60 43.71 10.99
C ARG A 184 -52.37 44.76 10.21
N LEU A 185 -53.18 45.55 10.91
CA LEU A 185 -53.75 46.86 10.58
C LEU A 185 -55.17 46.93 11.17
N ARG A 186 -55.24 47.21 12.47
CA ARG A 186 -56.34 47.94 13.13
C ARG A 186 -55.85 48.44 14.50
N ARG A 187 -54.96 49.43 14.44
CA ARG A 187 -54.90 50.58 15.35
C ARG A 187 -55.06 51.76 14.40
N GLU A 188 -56.21 52.43 14.44
CA GLU A 188 -56.46 53.73 15.07
C GLU A 188 -57.99 53.96 14.94
N ALA A 189 -58.74 54.65 15.80
CA ALA A 189 -58.60 55.27 17.13
C ALA A 189 -60.07 55.57 17.60
N PRO A 190 -60.34 56.27 18.73
CA PRO A 190 -61.58 56.21 19.52
C PRO A 190 -62.83 56.83 18.89
#